data_AF-A0AAD2G3U6-F1
#
_entry.id   AF-A0AAD2G3U6-F1
#
_cell.length_a   1.000
_cell.length_b   1.000
_cell.length_c   1.000
_cell.angle_alpha   90.00
_cell.angle_beta   90.00
_cell.angle_gamma   90.00
#
_symmetry.space_group_name_H-M   'P 1'
#
loop_
_entity.id
_entity.type
_entity.pdbx_description
1 polymer ?
#
loop_
_entity_poly.entity_id
_entity_poly.type
_entity_poly.pdbx_seq_one_letter_code
_entity_poly.pdbx_strand_id
1 'polypeptide(L)'
;MVAPSEKAVIEMDDETASTMAQPLLELEDEEEEREREQEQGPVKEKGGVCSVFSDENALPRKARFFGIFTGFLVHTVALGAYAAMIVNTGTTTSEEEIPRAAFLTCLSFLTQLDVIVYVLIWIAFTCTMTGSGMKMIQARLGEHIQRRDVFVLGVYFLVGIVLGAFAAWYMVDSYLGFTVPLVPIVATVVIDLVLCYLMIWCYDVGDAKSNHTTNEVADSV
;
A
#
# COMPACT_ATOMS: atom_id res chain seq x y z
N MET A 1 -39.29 -26.13 71.43
CA MET A 1 -40.10 -25.62 70.31
C MET A 1 -39.16 -24.98 69.31
N VAL A 2 -39.48 -25.14 68.03
CA VAL A 2 -38.76 -24.73 66.80
C VAL A 2 -37.80 -25.80 66.26
N ALA A 3 -38.21 -26.37 65.14
CA ALA A 3 -37.64 -27.50 64.40
C ALA A 3 -36.62 -27.05 63.34
N PRO A 4 -35.73 -27.96 62.87
CA PRO A 4 -34.81 -27.64 61.78
C PRO A 4 -35.47 -27.86 60.41
N SER A 5 -35.25 -26.89 59.52
CA SER A 5 -35.72 -26.83 58.14
C SER A 5 -34.87 -27.71 57.23
N GLU A 6 -35.48 -28.71 56.59
CA GLU A 6 -34.91 -29.44 55.44
C GLU A 6 -34.77 -28.50 54.24
N LYS A 7 -33.57 -28.42 53.66
CA LYS A 7 -33.32 -27.85 52.34
C LYS A 7 -33.27 -29.00 51.33
N ALA A 8 -34.27 -29.06 50.46
CA ALA A 8 -34.26 -29.91 49.29
C ALA A 8 -33.28 -29.33 48.25
N VAL A 9 -32.28 -30.11 47.88
CA VAL A 9 -31.38 -29.86 46.75
C VAL A 9 -32.05 -30.50 45.54
N ILE A 10 -32.45 -29.67 44.57
CA ILE A 10 -32.93 -30.12 43.27
C ILE A 10 -31.69 -30.18 42.37
N GLU A 11 -31.24 -31.39 42.10
CA GLU A 11 -30.24 -31.71 41.08
C GLU A 11 -30.93 -31.60 39.73
N MET A 12 -30.41 -30.75 38.84
CA MET A 12 -30.96 -30.48 37.52
C MET A 12 -29.96 -31.01 36.50
N ASP A 13 -30.32 -32.10 35.84
CA ASP A 13 -29.46 -32.85 34.92
C ASP A 13 -29.11 -32.05 33.65
N ASP A 14 -27.83 -32.03 33.33
CA ASP A 14 -27.16 -31.19 32.32
C ASP A 14 -27.26 -31.73 30.88
N GLU A 15 -28.21 -32.64 30.60
CA GLU A 15 -28.22 -33.43 29.36
C GLU A 15 -29.18 -32.88 28.27
N THR A 16 -29.90 -31.78 28.52
CA THR A 16 -30.92 -31.27 27.57
C THR A 16 -30.48 -30.02 26.78
N ALA A 17 -29.29 -29.48 27.04
CA ALA A 17 -28.79 -28.29 26.32
C ALA A 17 -28.05 -28.62 25.00
N SER A 18 -27.72 -29.90 24.73
CA SER A 18 -26.87 -30.28 23.59
C SER A 18 -27.61 -30.51 22.27
N THR A 19 -28.94 -30.59 22.25
CA THR A 19 -29.71 -31.05 21.07
C THR A 19 -30.27 -29.91 20.21
N MET A 20 -30.09 -28.63 20.58
CA MET A 20 -30.57 -27.48 19.79
C MET A 20 -29.47 -26.68 19.08
N ALA A 21 -28.20 -27.03 19.24
CA ALA A 21 -27.09 -26.29 18.63
C ALA A 21 -26.64 -26.83 17.26
N GLN A 22 -27.13 -28.00 16.84
CA GLN A 22 -26.76 -28.60 15.54
C GLN A 22 -27.33 -27.91 14.29
N PRO A 23 -28.51 -27.26 14.28
CA PRO A 23 -29.05 -26.69 13.03
C PRO A 23 -28.36 -25.41 12.57
N LEU A 24 -27.53 -24.77 13.42
CA LEU A 24 -26.93 -23.48 13.10
C LEU A 24 -25.63 -23.61 12.30
N LEU A 25 -24.87 -24.69 12.49
CA LEU A 25 -23.61 -24.92 11.78
C LEU A 25 -23.85 -25.31 10.31
N GLU A 26 -24.92 -26.06 10.02
CA GLU A 26 -25.25 -26.41 8.62
C GLU A 26 -25.71 -25.20 7.80
N LEU A 27 -26.23 -24.13 8.44
CA LEU A 27 -26.60 -22.89 7.75
C LEU A 27 -25.39 -22.00 7.43
N GLU A 28 -24.34 -22.02 8.25
CA GLU A 28 -23.10 -21.26 7.97
C GLU A 28 -22.33 -21.89 6.80
N ASP A 29 -22.33 -23.23 6.70
CA ASP A 29 -21.67 -23.94 5.59
C ASP A 29 -22.41 -23.75 4.24
N GLU A 30 -23.75 -23.68 4.22
CA GLU A 30 -24.54 -23.43 2.99
C GLU A 30 -24.46 -21.97 2.50
N GLU A 31 -24.26 -20.99 3.39
CA GLU A 31 -24.11 -19.58 3.01
C GLU A 31 -22.73 -19.31 2.40
N GLU A 32 -21.67 -19.96 2.92
CA GLU A 32 -20.32 -19.90 2.34
C GLU A 32 -20.24 -20.58 0.96
N GLU A 33 -21.02 -21.65 0.72
CA GLU A 33 -21.06 -22.31 -0.59
C GLU A 33 -21.81 -21.49 -1.65
N ARG A 34 -22.85 -20.72 -1.27
CA ARG A 34 -23.52 -19.78 -2.20
C ARG A 34 -22.66 -18.58 -2.60
N GLU A 35 -21.80 -18.07 -1.71
CA GLU A 35 -20.86 -17.02 -2.08
C GLU A 35 -19.82 -17.51 -3.11
N ARG A 36 -19.42 -18.78 -3.03
CA ARG A 36 -18.50 -19.40 -4.02
C ARG A 36 -19.15 -19.63 -5.39
N GLU A 37 -20.43 -19.97 -5.44
CA GLU A 37 -21.15 -20.12 -6.71
C GLU A 37 -21.49 -18.77 -7.38
N GLN A 38 -21.69 -17.70 -6.60
CA GLN A 38 -21.99 -16.38 -7.15
C GLN A 38 -20.75 -15.67 -7.75
N GLU A 39 -19.53 -16.00 -7.30
CA GLU A 39 -18.29 -15.56 -7.95
C GLU A 39 -17.96 -16.35 -9.24
N GLN A 40 -18.56 -17.53 -9.46
CA GLN A 40 -18.41 -18.32 -10.71
C GLN A 40 -19.48 -18.01 -11.77
N GLY A 41 -20.05 -16.81 -11.77
CA GLY A 41 -20.82 -16.33 -12.91
C GLY A 41 -19.96 -16.37 -14.19
N PRO A 42 -20.51 -16.77 -15.36
CA PRO A 42 -19.77 -16.81 -16.61
C PRO A 42 -19.31 -15.39 -16.96
N VAL A 43 -18.07 -15.09 -16.61
CA VAL A 43 -17.37 -13.85 -16.97
C VAL A 43 -17.27 -13.86 -18.49
N LYS A 44 -18.21 -13.17 -19.14
CA LYS A 44 -18.06 -12.75 -20.52
C LYS A 44 -16.82 -11.86 -20.58
N GLU A 45 -15.69 -12.47 -20.92
CA GLU A 45 -14.47 -11.80 -21.37
C GLU A 45 -14.84 -10.85 -22.53
N LYS A 46 -15.16 -9.61 -22.20
CA LYS A 46 -14.96 -8.51 -23.13
C LYS A 46 -13.47 -8.17 -23.09
N GLY A 47 -12.70 -9.00 -23.78
CA GLY A 47 -11.32 -8.69 -24.14
C GLY A 47 -11.27 -7.35 -24.86
N GLY A 48 -10.41 -6.45 -24.38
CA GLY A 48 -10.24 -5.16 -25.06
C GLY A 48 -9.39 -4.10 -24.38
N VAL A 49 -8.83 -4.32 -23.17
CA VAL A 49 -8.13 -3.22 -22.47
C VAL A 49 -6.63 -3.49 -22.17
N CYS A 50 -6.08 -4.69 -22.40
CA CYS A 50 -4.67 -4.94 -22.05
C CYS A 50 -3.81 -5.55 -23.18
N SER A 51 -3.85 -4.99 -24.39
CA SER A 51 -2.76 -5.18 -25.37
C SER A 51 -1.52 -4.32 -25.08
N VAL A 52 -1.55 -3.48 -24.03
CA VAL A 52 -0.42 -2.63 -23.63
C VAL A 52 0.66 -3.41 -22.87
N PHE A 53 0.37 -4.64 -22.42
CA PHE A 53 1.24 -5.45 -21.54
C PHE A 53 2.00 -6.60 -22.23
N SER A 54 1.77 -6.92 -23.51
CA SER A 54 2.38 -8.10 -24.17
C SER A 54 3.87 -7.98 -24.53
N ASP A 55 4.55 -6.92 -24.10
CA ASP A 55 5.98 -6.75 -24.36
C ASP A 55 6.71 -6.76 -23.01
N GLU A 56 7.01 -7.98 -22.54
CA GLU A 56 7.55 -8.33 -21.21
C GLU A 56 8.83 -7.54 -20.87
N ASN A 57 9.60 -7.14 -21.90
CA ASN A 57 10.83 -6.35 -21.77
C ASN A 57 10.62 -4.82 -21.87
N ALA A 58 9.43 -4.35 -22.21
CA ALA A 58 9.09 -2.93 -22.35
C ALA A 58 8.38 -2.37 -21.10
N LEU A 59 7.76 -3.24 -20.31
CA LEU A 59 6.99 -2.91 -19.12
C LEU A 59 7.75 -2.19 -18.01
N PRO A 60 8.93 -2.69 -17.56
CA PRO A 60 9.66 -2.06 -16.46
C PRO A 60 10.21 -0.68 -16.85
N ARG A 61 10.49 -0.47 -18.15
CA ARG A 61 10.94 0.84 -18.65
C ARG A 61 9.82 1.88 -18.59
N LYS A 62 8.61 1.55 -19.06
CA LYS A 62 7.47 2.48 -19.08
C LYS A 62 7.05 2.92 -17.67
N ALA A 63 7.00 1.98 -16.72
CA ALA A 63 6.63 2.30 -15.33
C ALA A 63 7.65 3.20 -14.64
N ARG A 64 8.95 3.00 -14.91
CA ARG A 64 10.01 3.88 -14.41
C ARG A 64 9.83 5.32 -14.90
N PHE A 65 9.55 5.51 -16.18
CA PHE A 65 9.28 6.85 -16.73
C PHE A 65 8.03 7.48 -16.12
N PHE A 66 6.98 6.69 -15.88
CA PHE A 66 5.76 7.19 -15.26
C PHE A 66 6.02 7.69 -13.84
N GLY A 67 6.76 6.93 -13.01
CA GLY A 67 7.15 7.37 -11.67
C GLY A 67 7.96 8.67 -11.66
N ILE A 68 8.96 8.76 -12.54
CA ILE A 68 9.77 9.99 -12.71
C ILE A 68 8.88 11.18 -13.10
N PHE A 69 8.00 10.98 -14.08
CA PHE A 69 7.11 12.03 -14.55
C PHE A 69 6.11 12.48 -13.48
N THR A 70 5.52 11.54 -12.73
CA THR A 70 4.60 11.84 -11.62
C THR A 70 5.30 12.62 -10.52
N GLY A 71 6.48 12.17 -10.08
CA GLY A 71 7.26 12.89 -9.07
C GLY A 71 7.64 14.31 -9.53
N PHE A 72 8.08 14.44 -10.77
CA PHE A 72 8.38 15.74 -11.36
C PHE A 72 7.15 16.66 -11.44
N LEU A 73 5.99 16.13 -11.84
CA LEU A 73 4.73 16.90 -11.94
C LEU A 73 4.28 17.41 -10.59
N VAL A 74 4.28 16.55 -9.56
CA VAL A 74 3.86 16.92 -8.20
C VAL A 74 4.72 18.09 -7.69
N HIS A 75 6.04 18.00 -7.85
CA HIS A 75 6.95 19.08 -7.45
C HIS A 75 6.79 20.34 -8.30
N THR A 76 6.60 20.19 -9.62
CA THR A 76 6.41 21.34 -10.53
C THR A 76 5.14 22.10 -10.18
N VAL A 77 4.04 21.40 -9.87
CA VAL A 77 2.77 22.02 -9.44
C VAL A 77 2.95 22.72 -8.10
N ALA A 78 3.62 22.09 -7.13
CA ALA A 78 3.93 22.71 -5.84
C ALA A 78 4.75 24.00 -5.99
N LEU A 79 5.80 23.97 -6.82
CA LEU A 79 6.64 25.13 -7.11
C LEU A 79 5.89 26.22 -7.86
N GLY A 80 5.03 25.84 -8.82
CA GLY A 80 4.17 26.77 -9.55
C GLY A 80 3.18 27.47 -8.63
N ALA A 81 2.54 26.74 -7.72
CA ALA A 81 1.66 27.31 -6.70
C ALA A 81 2.42 28.27 -5.78
N TYR A 82 3.64 27.91 -5.38
CA TYR A 82 4.52 28.77 -4.59
C TYR A 82 4.90 30.07 -5.32
N ALA A 83 5.33 29.98 -6.58
CA ALA A 83 5.66 31.15 -7.40
C ALA A 83 4.44 32.07 -7.59
N ALA A 84 3.26 31.50 -7.84
CA ALA A 84 2.01 32.24 -7.94
C ALA A 84 1.65 32.96 -6.63
N MET A 85 1.88 32.31 -5.48
CA MET A 85 1.68 32.91 -4.17
C MET A 85 2.63 34.10 -3.96
N ILE A 86 3.92 33.98 -4.31
CA ILE A 86 4.88 35.11 -4.22
C ILE A 86 4.42 36.29 -5.07
N VAL A 87 4.06 36.04 -6.34
CA VAL A 87 3.64 37.10 -7.28
C VAL A 87 2.40 37.82 -6.76
N ASN A 88 1.43 37.08 -6.20
CA ASN A 88 0.23 37.69 -5.63
C ASN A 88 0.54 38.49 -4.34
N THR A 89 1.39 37.97 -3.46
CA THR A 89 1.71 38.62 -2.17
C THR A 89 2.61 39.85 -2.34
N GLY A 90 3.45 39.90 -3.38
CA GLY A 90 4.33 41.04 -3.67
C GLY A 90 3.60 42.33 -4.06
N THR A 91 2.31 42.27 -4.40
CA THR A 91 1.51 43.46 -4.73
C THR A 91 0.98 44.20 -3.51
N THR A 92 0.99 43.56 -2.33
CA THR A 92 0.49 44.13 -1.08
C THR A 92 1.64 44.49 -0.15
N THR A 93 2.17 45.70 -0.36
CA THR A 93 2.76 46.61 0.65
C THR A 93 3.88 46.10 1.58
N SER A 94 5.09 46.62 1.34
CA SER A 94 6.03 47.21 2.33
C SER A 94 6.15 46.52 3.69
N GLU A 95 6.91 45.41 3.76
CA GLU A 95 7.95 45.14 4.79
C GLU A 95 8.58 43.76 4.51
N GLU A 96 9.90 43.71 4.46
CA GLU A 96 10.74 42.61 3.94
C GLU A 96 10.68 41.29 4.77
N GLU A 97 9.93 41.27 5.88
CA GLU A 97 9.85 40.13 6.81
C GLU A 97 8.74 39.12 6.50
N ILE A 98 7.63 39.56 5.88
CA ILE A 98 6.47 38.71 5.52
C ILE A 98 6.82 37.54 4.56
N PRO A 99 7.70 37.70 3.55
CA PRO A 99 8.01 36.64 2.59
C PRO A 99 8.62 35.39 3.24
N ARG A 100 9.38 35.55 4.33
CA ARG A 100 10.07 34.44 4.99
C ARG A 100 9.09 33.56 5.77
N ALA A 101 8.14 34.18 6.47
CA ALA A 101 7.11 33.45 7.20
C ALA A 101 6.18 32.68 6.25
N ALA A 102 5.79 33.30 5.13
CA ALA A 102 5.01 32.63 4.09
C ALA A 102 5.77 31.47 3.44
N PHE A 103 7.06 31.64 3.18
CA PHE A 103 7.94 30.59 2.67
C PHE A 103 8.05 29.40 3.64
N LEU A 104 8.34 29.67 4.92
CA LEU A 104 8.44 28.64 5.94
C LEU A 104 7.11 27.89 6.13
N THR A 105 5.98 28.61 6.10
CA THR A 105 4.64 28.02 6.19
C THR A 105 4.34 27.13 4.99
N CYS A 106 4.69 27.59 3.78
CA CYS A 106 4.49 26.82 2.55
C CYS A 106 5.39 25.57 2.52
N LEU A 107 6.68 25.71 2.86
CA LEU A 107 7.58 24.57 3.00
C LEU A 107 7.07 23.58 4.05
N SER A 108 6.61 24.06 5.21
CA SER A 108 6.03 23.21 6.24
C SER A 108 4.81 22.45 5.71
N PHE A 109 3.91 23.12 4.99
CA PHE A 109 2.74 22.48 4.39
C PHE A 109 3.12 21.45 3.32
N LEU A 110 4.09 21.77 2.45
CA LEU A 110 4.60 20.85 1.44
C LEU A 110 5.23 19.61 2.08
N THR A 111 6.02 19.77 3.14
CA THR A 111 6.59 18.61 3.86
C THR A 111 5.52 17.77 4.55
N GLN A 112 4.45 18.37 5.08
CA GLN A 112 3.33 17.61 5.64
C GLN A 112 2.57 16.84 4.56
N LEU A 113 2.31 17.47 3.42
CA LEU A 113 1.65 16.83 2.30
C LEU A 113 2.50 15.68 1.76
N ASP A 114 3.82 15.87 1.64
CA ASP A 114 4.77 14.85 1.22
C ASP A 114 4.74 13.64 2.18
N VAL A 115 4.76 13.87 3.49
CA VAL A 115 4.62 12.80 4.50
C VAL A 115 3.28 12.08 4.38
N ILE A 116 2.17 12.79 4.17
CA ILE A 116 0.85 12.19 4.01
C ILE A 116 0.81 11.33 2.74
N VAL A 117 1.26 11.86 1.61
CA VAL A 117 1.31 11.14 0.33
C VAL A 117 2.22 9.92 0.46
N TYR A 118 3.36 10.07 1.11
CA TYR A 118 4.28 8.96 1.39
C TYR A 118 3.61 7.85 2.21
N VAL A 119 2.90 8.18 3.29
CA VAL A 119 2.15 7.21 4.10
C VAL A 119 1.05 6.53 3.27
N LEU A 120 0.33 7.27 2.42
CA LEU A 120 -0.69 6.71 1.54
C LEU A 120 -0.11 5.75 0.51
N ILE A 121 1.03 6.10 -0.10
CA ILE A 121 1.77 5.21 -1.02
C ILE A 121 2.16 3.94 -0.27
N TRP A 122 2.66 4.06 0.96
CA TRP A 122 3.02 2.93 1.82
C TRP A 122 1.86 2.02 2.16
N ILE A 123 0.71 2.59 2.53
CA ILE A 123 -0.51 1.84 2.80
C ILE A 123 -0.97 1.12 1.54
N ALA A 124 -1.06 1.81 0.40
CA ALA A 124 -1.45 1.22 -0.86
C ALA A 124 -0.51 0.08 -1.27
N PHE A 125 0.80 0.27 -1.10
CA PHE A 125 1.80 -0.75 -1.38
C PHE A 125 1.64 -1.96 -0.45
N THR A 126 1.48 -1.74 0.86
CA THR A 126 1.26 -2.80 1.85
C THR A 126 -0.02 -3.58 1.55
N CYS A 127 -1.13 -2.88 1.29
CA CYS A 127 -2.40 -3.49 0.89
C CYS A 127 -2.28 -4.31 -0.40
N THR A 128 -1.45 -3.86 -1.34
CA THR A 128 -1.18 -4.56 -2.60
C THR A 128 -0.46 -5.90 -2.37
N MET A 129 0.43 -5.99 -1.39
CA MET A 129 1.13 -7.24 -1.07
C MET A 129 0.38 -8.16 -0.12
N THR A 130 -0.65 -7.67 0.58
CA THR A 130 -1.52 -8.55 1.37
C THR A 130 -2.12 -9.61 0.45
N GLY A 131 -2.32 -10.84 0.96
CA GLY A 131 -2.85 -11.97 0.18
C GLY A 131 -4.11 -11.62 -0.61
N SER A 132 -5.02 -10.83 -0.03
CA SER A 132 -6.23 -10.34 -0.69
C SER A 132 -5.93 -9.39 -1.87
N GLY A 133 -4.95 -8.49 -1.73
CA GLY A 133 -4.53 -7.58 -2.79
C GLY A 133 -3.95 -8.33 -4.00
N MET A 134 -3.16 -9.37 -3.74
CA MET A 134 -2.65 -10.24 -4.79
C MET A 134 -3.72 -11.04 -5.51
N LYS A 135 -4.71 -11.60 -4.78
CA LYS A 135 -5.86 -12.26 -5.41
C LYS A 135 -6.60 -11.30 -6.34
N MET A 136 -6.82 -10.05 -5.90
CA MET A 136 -7.46 -9.01 -6.71
C MET A 136 -6.65 -8.68 -7.99
N ILE A 137 -5.32 -8.59 -7.88
CA ILE A 137 -4.45 -8.33 -9.03
C ILE A 137 -4.42 -9.50 -10.00
N GLN A 138 -4.32 -10.72 -9.48
CA GLN A 138 -4.32 -11.95 -10.27
C GLN A 138 -5.65 -12.13 -11.03
N ALA A 139 -6.76 -11.77 -10.41
CA ALA A 139 -8.08 -11.75 -11.06
C ALA A 139 -8.19 -10.72 -12.20
N ARG A 140 -7.40 -9.62 -12.14
CA ARG A 140 -7.45 -8.53 -13.14
C ARG A 140 -6.44 -8.69 -14.26
N LEU A 141 -5.25 -9.21 -13.97
CA LEU A 141 -4.15 -9.31 -14.95
C LEU A 141 -3.87 -10.74 -15.43
N GLY A 142 -4.61 -11.74 -14.93
CA GLY A 142 -4.47 -13.14 -15.30
C GLY A 142 -3.52 -13.91 -14.38
N GLU A 143 -3.63 -15.24 -14.41
CA GLU A 143 -2.93 -16.14 -13.46
C GLU A 143 -1.41 -16.15 -13.60
N HIS A 144 -0.87 -15.64 -14.70
CA HIS A 144 0.52 -15.85 -15.07
C HIS A 144 1.51 -14.79 -14.56
N ILE A 145 1.04 -13.76 -13.83
CA ILE A 145 1.93 -12.72 -13.29
C ILE A 145 2.58 -13.20 -12.00
N GLN A 146 3.91 -13.25 -11.99
CA GLN A 146 4.66 -13.54 -10.78
C GLN A 146 4.56 -12.36 -9.80
N ARG A 147 4.29 -12.65 -8.52
CA ARG A 147 4.24 -11.63 -7.44
C ARG A 147 5.48 -10.75 -7.40
N ARG A 148 6.64 -11.34 -7.74
CA ARG A 148 7.93 -10.66 -7.80
C ARG A 148 7.93 -9.48 -8.79
N ASP A 149 7.25 -9.59 -9.92
CA ASP A 149 7.23 -8.53 -10.92
C ASP A 149 6.43 -7.32 -10.45
N VAL A 150 5.29 -7.55 -9.79
CA VAL A 150 4.46 -6.48 -9.21
C VAL A 150 5.24 -5.73 -8.13
N PHE A 151 5.98 -6.48 -7.30
CA PHE A 151 6.83 -5.89 -6.28
C PHE A 151 7.95 -5.04 -6.89
N VAL A 152 8.69 -5.61 -7.84
CA VAL A 152 9.79 -4.94 -8.55
C VAL A 152 9.28 -3.69 -9.30
N LEU A 153 8.08 -3.76 -9.88
CA LEU A 153 7.41 -2.63 -10.53
C LEU A 153 7.15 -1.49 -9.53
N GLY A 154 6.64 -1.82 -8.34
CA GLY A 154 6.41 -0.86 -7.26
C GLY A 154 7.70 -0.19 -6.79
N VAL A 155 8.78 -0.95 -6.61
CA VAL A 155 10.09 -0.39 -6.23
C VAL A 155 10.63 0.55 -7.31
N TYR A 156 10.56 0.16 -8.59
CA TYR A 156 11.01 1.04 -9.68
C TYR A 156 10.18 2.31 -9.78
N PHE A 157 8.88 2.23 -9.51
CA PHE A 157 8.01 3.39 -9.47
C PHE A 157 8.39 4.35 -8.33
N LEU A 158 8.64 3.82 -7.12
CA LEU A 158 9.05 4.60 -5.95
C LEU A 158 10.41 5.27 -6.16
N VAL A 159 11.41 4.52 -6.65
CA VAL A 159 12.71 5.09 -7.04
C VAL A 159 12.55 6.19 -8.10
N GLY A 160 11.63 6.01 -9.05
CA GLY A 160 11.31 7.01 -10.06
C GLY A 160 10.78 8.32 -9.44
N ILE A 161 9.84 8.23 -8.50
CA ILE A 161 9.28 9.40 -7.79
C ILE A 161 10.39 10.15 -7.06
N VAL A 162 11.22 9.43 -6.29
CA VAL A 162 12.33 10.02 -5.53
C VAL A 162 13.33 10.72 -6.44
N LEU A 163 13.69 10.09 -7.57
CA LEU A 163 14.60 10.68 -8.54
C LEU A 163 13.99 11.92 -9.23
N GLY A 164 12.69 11.90 -9.53
CA GLY A 164 11.96 13.04 -10.09
C GLY A 164 11.91 14.22 -9.12
N ALA A 165 11.65 13.95 -7.84
CA ALA A 165 11.68 14.96 -6.78
C ALA A 165 13.08 15.55 -6.59
N PHE A 166 14.13 14.71 -6.57
CA PHE A 166 15.51 15.17 -6.49
C PHE A 166 15.90 16.04 -7.68
N ALA A 167 15.52 15.65 -8.90
CA ALA A 167 15.78 16.44 -10.11
C ALA A 167 15.06 17.80 -10.07
N ALA A 168 13.80 17.84 -9.62
CA ALA A 168 13.05 19.08 -9.45
C ALA A 168 13.72 19.99 -8.42
N TRP A 169 14.10 19.46 -7.25
CA TRP A 169 14.82 20.22 -6.22
C TRP A 169 16.18 20.73 -6.71
N TYR A 170 16.94 19.91 -7.42
CA TYR A 170 18.22 20.32 -8.00
C TYR A 170 18.05 21.48 -8.99
N MET A 171 17.00 21.45 -9.82
CA MET A 171 16.68 22.57 -10.70
C MET A 171 16.39 23.84 -9.89
N VAL A 172 15.57 23.73 -8.84
CA VAL A 172 15.24 24.87 -7.97
C VAL A 172 16.47 25.45 -7.27
N ASP A 173 17.33 24.60 -6.72
CA ASP A 173 18.61 24.98 -6.10
C ASP A 173 19.49 25.73 -7.11
N SER A 174 19.64 25.17 -8.31
CA SER A 174 20.42 25.81 -9.39
C SER A 174 19.83 27.14 -9.86
N TYR A 175 18.51 27.34 -9.80
CA TYR A 175 17.87 28.58 -10.24
C TYR A 175 17.82 29.66 -9.15
N LEU A 176 17.65 29.28 -7.88
CA LEU A 176 17.45 30.22 -6.77
C LEU A 176 18.70 30.43 -5.92
N GLY A 177 19.72 29.57 -6.04
CA GLY A 177 20.97 29.68 -5.27
C GLY A 177 20.82 29.42 -3.76
N PHE A 178 19.72 28.79 -3.34
CA PHE A 178 19.45 28.46 -1.94
C PHE A 178 19.90 27.05 -1.61
N THR A 179 20.94 26.91 -0.78
CA THR A 179 21.41 25.60 -0.28
C THR A 179 20.28 24.79 0.36
N VAL A 180 19.79 23.80 -0.38
CA VAL A 180 18.74 22.89 0.07
C VAL A 180 19.30 21.97 1.17
N PRO A 181 18.54 21.69 2.24
CA PRO A 181 18.92 20.66 3.21
C PRO A 181 18.84 19.28 2.55
N LEU A 182 19.95 18.84 1.94
CA LEU A 182 20.06 17.53 1.28
C LEU A 182 19.95 16.35 2.27
N VAL A 183 20.28 16.59 3.54
CA VAL A 183 20.32 15.55 4.58
C VAL A 183 18.97 14.82 4.75
N PRO A 184 17.83 15.50 4.99
CA PRO A 184 16.54 14.82 5.12
C PRO A 184 16.15 14.08 3.84
N ILE A 185 16.45 14.62 2.65
CA ILE A 185 16.14 13.97 1.37
C ILE A 185 16.94 12.67 1.24
N VAL A 186 18.25 12.71 1.48
CA VAL A 186 19.08 11.51 1.43
C VAL A 186 18.64 10.49 2.49
N ALA A 187 18.27 10.95 3.68
CA ALA A 187 17.79 10.07 4.75
C ALA A 187 16.50 9.34 4.35
N THR A 188 15.52 10.02 3.74
CA THR A 188 14.29 9.35 3.27
C THR A 188 14.59 8.34 2.17
N VAL A 189 15.45 8.67 1.20
CA VAL A 189 15.87 7.70 0.16
C VAL A 189 16.51 6.45 0.78
N VAL A 190 17.38 6.62 1.78
CA VAL A 190 18.04 5.49 2.45
C VAL A 190 17.02 4.64 3.20
N ILE A 191 16.08 5.27 3.92
CA ILE A 191 15.00 4.56 4.63
C ILE A 191 14.15 3.77 3.63
N ASP A 192 13.78 4.37 2.50
CA ASP A 192 13.00 3.73 1.43
C ASP A 192 13.73 2.52 0.86
N LEU A 193 15.03 2.64 0.57
CA LEU A 193 15.84 1.53 0.08
C LEU A 193 15.94 0.39 1.10
N VAL A 194 16.14 0.73 2.39
CA VAL A 194 16.20 -0.26 3.47
C VAL A 194 14.87 -0.98 3.61
N LEU A 195 13.76 -0.25 3.57
CA LEU A 195 12.43 -0.82 3.65
C LEU A 195 12.12 -1.69 2.43
N CYS A 196 12.39 -1.22 1.22
CA CYS A 196 12.26 -2.04 0.01
C CYS A 196 13.11 -3.31 0.10
N TYR A 197 14.34 -3.22 0.59
CA TYR A 197 15.22 -4.38 0.79
C TYR A 197 14.65 -5.35 1.83
N LEU A 198 14.18 -4.85 2.96
CA LEU A 198 13.57 -5.66 4.02
C LEU A 198 12.35 -6.41 3.49
N MET A 199 11.56 -5.79 2.62
CA MET A 199 10.39 -6.42 2.03
C MET A 199 10.74 -7.51 1.02
N ILE A 200 11.77 -7.30 0.17
CA ILE A 200 12.32 -8.37 -0.68
C ILE A 200 12.80 -9.53 0.19
N TRP A 201 13.52 -9.22 1.26
CA TRP A 201 14.07 -10.22 2.16
C TRP A 201 12.97 -11.03 2.87
N CYS A 202 11.94 -10.36 3.42
CA CYS A 202 10.79 -11.04 4.01
C CYS A 202 10.05 -11.92 2.99
N TYR A 203 9.97 -11.48 1.74
CA TYR A 203 9.36 -12.26 0.66
C TYR A 203 10.15 -13.53 0.36
N ASP A 204 11.47 -13.42 0.15
CA ASP A 204 12.35 -14.57 -0.13
C ASP A 204 12.38 -15.58 1.02
N VAL A 205 12.33 -15.10 2.28
CA VAL A 205 12.25 -15.97 3.47
C VAL A 205 10.93 -16.75 3.53
N GLY A 206 9.83 -16.14 3.08
CA GLY A 206 8.51 -16.78 3.04
C GLY A 206 8.47 -18.00 2.10
N ASP A 207 9.14 -17.90 0.95
CA ASP A 207 9.13 -18.95 -0.09
C ASP A 207 9.95 -20.19 0.33
N ALA A 208 11.05 -19.99 1.07
CA ALA A 208 11.90 -21.07 1.57
C ALA A 208 11.16 -22.06 2.50
N LYS A 209 10.13 -21.60 3.24
CA LYS A 209 9.33 -22.46 4.13
C LYS A 209 8.34 -23.35 3.38
N SER A 210 7.83 -22.89 2.24
CA SER A 210 6.89 -23.67 1.42
C SER A 210 7.54 -24.96 0.90
N ASN A 211 8.76 -24.85 0.37
CA ASN A 211 9.44 -25.98 -0.27
C ASN A 211 9.88 -27.09 0.70
N HIS A 212 10.12 -26.77 1.97
CA HIS A 212 10.48 -27.78 2.97
C HIS A 212 9.29 -28.68 3.33
N THR A 213 8.10 -28.09 3.42
CA THR A 213 6.89 -28.80 3.85
C THR A 213 6.43 -29.79 2.77
N THR A 214 6.62 -29.46 1.48
CA THR A 214 6.25 -30.36 0.37
C THR A 214 7.13 -31.61 0.30
N ASN A 215 8.42 -31.50 0.63
CA ASN A 215 9.34 -32.64 0.60
C ASN A 215 9.14 -33.61 1.77
N GLU A 216 8.84 -33.11 2.98
CA GLU A 216 8.50 -33.99 4.12
C GLU A 216 7.22 -34.80 3.88
N VAL A 217 6.22 -34.22 3.21
CA VAL A 217 5.00 -34.96 2.85
C VAL A 217 5.29 -36.01 1.78
N ALA A 218 6.17 -35.72 0.81
CA ALA A 218 6.52 -36.66 -0.25
C ALA A 218 7.32 -37.88 0.24
N ASP A 219 8.17 -37.74 1.27
CA ASP A 219 8.93 -38.86 1.86
C ASP A 219 8.10 -39.72 2.85
N SER A 220 6.89 -39.27 3.21
CA SER A 220 5.99 -39.97 4.14
C SER A 220 4.93 -40.85 3.46
N VAL A 221 4.93 -40.93 2.13
CA VAL A 221 4.01 -41.73 1.29
C VAL A 221 4.78 -42.84 0.59
#